data_AF-A0A2S6B9S2-F1
#
_entry.id   AF-A0A2S6B9S2-F1
#
_cell.length_a   1.000
_cell.length_b   1.000
_cell.length_c   1.000
_cell.angle_alpha   90.00
_cell.angle_beta   90.00
_cell.angle_gamma   90.00
#
_symmetry.space_group_name_H-M   'P 1'
#
loop_
_entity.id
_entity.type
_entity.pdbx_description
1 polymer ?
#
loop_
_entity_poly.entity_id
_entity_poly.type
_entity_poly.pdbx_seq_one_letter_code
_entity_poly.pdbx_strand_id
1 'polypeptide(L)'
;MSCLLALAGCNEKPSVTTIHHSSENGVDTLFSKTTLRDGVARFECFASESGQCHYRVYTEQCPAPAPGENPAACARTSLEDFTLAPGKTHEIRGLPAGYRECVGALADAGCG
;
A
#
# COMPACT_ATOMS: atom_id res chain seq x y z
N MET A 1 -42.41 9.90 -30.50
CA MET A 1 -42.02 9.30 -29.21
C MET A 1 -40.50 9.31 -29.15
N SER A 2 -39.91 10.18 -28.34
CA SER A 2 -38.45 10.29 -28.20
C SER A 2 -38.03 9.66 -26.88
N CYS A 3 -37.18 8.64 -26.93
CA CYS A 3 -36.56 8.04 -25.75
C CYS A 3 -35.40 8.94 -25.30
N LEU A 4 -35.55 9.54 -24.11
CA LEU A 4 -34.44 10.16 -23.39
C LEU A 4 -33.60 9.04 -22.77
N LEU A 5 -32.40 8.82 -23.30
CA LEU A 5 -31.39 7.95 -22.69
C LEU A 5 -30.75 8.69 -21.52
N ALA A 6 -31.16 8.36 -20.29
CA ALA A 6 -30.48 8.82 -19.10
C ALA A 6 -29.16 8.04 -18.93
N LEU A 7 -28.02 8.68 -19.18
CA LEU A 7 -26.73 8.18 -18.71
C LEU A 7 -26.65 8.36 -17.19
N ALA A 8 -27.07 7.35 -16.43
CA ALA A 8 -26.68 7.24 -15.03
C ALA A 8 -25.18 6.90 -14.98
N GLY A 9 -24.33 7.91 -15.01
CA GLY A 9 -22.92 7.74 -14.71
C GLY A 9 -22.78 7.40 -13.23
N CYS A 10 -22.43 6.15 -12.92
CA CYS A 10 -22.04 5.76 -11.57
C CYS A 10 -20.78 6.57 -11.20
N ASN A 11 -20.95 7.62 -10.38
CA ASN A 11 -19.84 8.41 -9.86
C ASN A 11 -19.14 7.61 -8.75
N GLU A 12 -18.51 6.50 -9.12
CA GLU A 12 -17.69 5.71 -8.19
C GLU A 12 -16.51 6.57 -7.75
N LYS A 13 -16.37 6.75 -6.43
CA LYS A 13 -15.25 7.51 -5.90
C LYS A 13 -13.96 6.74 -6.18
N PRO A 14 -12.87 7.42 -6.60
CA PRO A 14 -11.60 6.77 -6.89
C PRO A 14 -11.15 5.91 -5.72
N SER A 15 -10.76 4.68 -6.03
CA SER A 15 -10.20 3.73 -5.08
C SER A 15 -8.89 3.23 -5.63
N VAL A 16 -7.85 3.22 -4.81
CA VAL A 16 -6.56 2.63 -5.16
C VAL A 16 -6.40 1.34 -4.36
N THR A 17 -6.04 0.26 -5.04
CA THR A 17 -5.78 -1.03 -4.42
C THR A 17 -4.35 -1.45 -4.73
N THR A 18 -3.59 -1.74 -3.68
CA THR A 18 -2.23 -2.28 -3.76
C THR A 18 -2.25 -3.70 -3.24
N ILE A 19 -1.61 -4.62 -3.96
CA ILE A 19 -1.49 -6.03 -3.55
C ILE A 19 -0.01 -6.39 -3.51
N HIS A 20 0.41 -6.94 -2.38
CA HIS A 20 1.72 -7.56 -2.21
C HIS A 20 1.50 -9.05 -2.09
N HIS A 21 1.97 -9.82 -3.06
CA HIS A 21 1.80 -11.27 -3.11
C HIS A 21 3.10 -11.93 -3.53
N SER A 22 3.61 -12.84 -2.70
CA SER A 22 4.69 -13.75 -3.02
C SER A 22 4.31 -15.17 -2.60
N SER A 23 4.76 -16.14 -3.37
CA SER A 23 4.55 -17.56 -3.09
C SER A 23 5.80 -18.36 -3.41
N GLU A 24 5.96 -19.46 -2.69
CA GLU A 24 7.01 -20.45 -2.92
C GLU A 24 6.37 -21.84 -2.97
N ASN A 25 6.69 -22.61 -4.02
CA ASN A 25 6.10 -23.94 -4.25
C ASN A 25 4.57 -23.97 -4.21
N GLY A 26 3.91 -22.88 -4.61
CA GLY A 26 2.45 -22.75 -4.61
C GLY A 26 1.82 -22.44 -3.24
N VAL A 27 2.64 -22.18 -2.22
CA VAL A 27 2.21 -21.72 -0.89
C VAL A 27 2.52 -20.24 -0.75
N ASP A 28 1.55 -19.45 -0.29
CA ASP A 28 1.74 -18.01 -0.08
C ASP A 28 2.74 -17.76 1.06
N THR A 29 3.85 -17.09 0.76
CA THR A 29 4.83 -16.64 1.74
C THR A 29 4.49 -15.24 2.26
N LEU A 30 3.80 -14.44 1.45
CA LEU A 30 3.20 -13.16 1.84
C LEU A 30 2.00 -12.87 0.94
N PHE A 31 0.85 -12.53 1.52
CA PHE A 31 -0.29 -11.99 0.79
C PHE A 31 -0.95 -10.88 1.61
N SER A 32 -0.87 -9.67 1.09
CA SER A 32 -1.41 -8.45 1.69
C SER A 32 -2.14 -7.62 0.64
N LYS A 33 -3.18 -6.90 1.08
CA LYS A 33 -3.87 -5.92 0.26
C LYS A 33 -4.09 -4.65 1.05
N THR A 34 -3.87 -3.52 0.40
CA THR A 34 -4.29 -2.21 0.89
C THR A 34 -5.33 -1.64 -0.05
N THR A 35 -6.34 -0.98 0.51
CA THR A 35 -7.32 -0.21 -0.27
C THR A 35 -7.41 1.19 0.30
N LEU A 36 -7.12 2.20 -0.52
CA LEU A 36 -7.35 3.61 -0.22
C LEU A 36 -8.65 4.05 -0.86
N ARG A 37 -9.63 4.42 -0.03
CA ARG A 37 -10.92 4.97 -0.46
C ARG A 37 -11.33 6.07 0.52
N ASP A 38 -11.78 7.21 0.00
CA ASP A 38 -12.29 8.31 0.82
C ASP A 38 -11.34 8.78 1.93
N GLY A 39 -10.03 8.76 1.65
CA GLY A 39 -8.98 9.17 2.61
C GLY A 39 -8.73 8.17 3.75
N VAL A 40 -9.28 6.96 3.64
CA VAL A 40 -9.04 5.84 4.56
C VAL A 40 -8.26 4.76 3.82
N ALA A 41 -7.05 4.47 4.31
CA ALA A 41 -6.28 3.31 3.87
C ALA A 41 -6.57 2.14 4.79
N ARG A 42 -7.14 1.06 4.23
CA ARG A 42 -7.40 -0.20 4.91
C ARG A 42 -6.35 -1.23 4.48
N PHE A 43 -5.58 -1.72 5.44
CA PHE A 43 -4.55 -2.72 5.28
C PHE A 43 -5.06 -4.07 5.75
N GLU A 44 -4.86 -5.12 4.96
CA GLU A 44 -5.34 -6.47 5.23
C GLU A 44 -4.21 -7.48 5.01
N CYS A 45 -3.91 -8.29 6.02
CA CYS A 45 -2.98 -9.42 5.92
C CYS A 45 -3.78 -10.70 5.67
N PHE A 46 -3.56 -11.37 4.55
CA PHE A 46 -4.21 -12.64 4.21
C PHE A 46 -3.30 -13.84 4.51
N ALA A 47 -2.00 -13.72 4.25
CA ALA A 47 -1.03 -14.76 4.54
C ALA A 47 0.36 -14.16 4.83
N SER A 48 1.12 -14.82 5.68
CA SER A 48 2.55 -14.55 5.90
C SER A 48 3.20 -15.80 6.47
N GLU A 49 4.36 -16.20 5.94
CA GLU A 49 5.10 -17.37 6.39
C GLU A 49 5.58 -17.27 7.86
N SER A 50 5.79 -16.05 8.36
CA SER A 50 6.15 -15.80 9.76
C SER A 50 4.95 -15.78 10.70
N GLY A 51 3.74 -15.83 10.15
CA GLY A 51 2.49 -15.58 10.87
C GLY A 51 2.17 -14.10 11.08
N GLN A 52 3.00 -13.16 10.59
CA GLN A 52 2.79 -11.71 10.72
C GLN A 52 3.15 -10.97 9.42
N CYS A 53 2.29 -10.07 8.96
CA CYS A 53 2.62 -9.07 7.96
C CYS A 53 3.16 -7.81 8.65
N HIS A 54 4.41 -7.44 8.38
CA HIS A 54 5.07 -6.26 8.93
C HIS A 54 4.93 -5.09 7.96
N TYR A 55 4.13 -4.10 8.32
CA TYR A 55 3.86 -2.91 7.50
C TYR A 55 4.70 -1.73 7.94
N ARG A 56 5.15 -0.96 6.95
CA ARG A 56 5.70 0.38 7.11
C ARG A 56 5.01 1.32 6.15
N VAL A 57 4.42 2.39 6.69
CA VAL A 57 3.78 3.47 5.94
C VAL A 57 4.63 4.72 6.10
N TYR A 58 5.00 5.37 5.00
CA TYR A 58 5.99 6.45 5.01
C TYR A 58 5.75 7.45 3.88
N THR A 59 6.35 8.63 3.99
CA THR A 59 6.58 9.51 2.83
C THR A 59 8.02 9.42 2.40
N GLU A 60 8.30 9.64 1.12
CA GLU A 60 9.66 9.68 0.60
C GLU A 60 9.85 10.88 -0.33
N GLN A 61 10.90 11.65 -0.07
CA GLN A 61 11.31 12.79 -0.86
C GLN A 61 12.68 12.52 -1.47
N CYS A 62 12.71 12.39 -2.80
CA CYS A 62 13.94 12.18 -3.55
C CYS A 62 14.45 13.52 -4.09
N PRO A 63 15.71 13.90 -3.82
CA PRO A 63 16.29 15.08 -4.45
C PRO A 63 16.41 14.87 -5.97
N ALA A 64 16.20 15.94 -6.74
CA ALA A 64 16.46 15.89 -8.18
C ALA A 64 17.98 15.76 -8.40
N PRO A 65 18.44 14.82 -9.25
CA PRO A 65 19.87 14.70 -9.56
C PRO A 65 20.34 15.94 -10.32
N ALA A 66 21.50 16.48 -9.94
CA ALA A 66 22.16 17.50 -10.74
C ALA A 66 22.72 16.88 -12.04
N PRO A 67 22.87 17.66 -13.13
CA PRO A 67 23.44 17.14 -14.37
C PRO A 67 24.84 16.54 -14.15
N GLY A 68 24.99 15.25 -14.48
CA GLY A 68 26.26 14.53 -14.34
C GLY A 68 26.52 13.92 -12.96
N GLU A 69 25.58 14.02 -12.02
CA GLU A 69 25.70 13.39 -10.69
C GLU A 69 24.79 12.17 -10.55
N ASN A 70 25.19 11.24 -9.68
CA ASN A 70 24.32 10.14 -9.28
C ASN A 70 23.20 10.67 -8.38
N PRO A 71 21.96 10.15 -8.49
CA PRO A 71 20.89 10.50 -7.59
C PRO A 71 21.28 10.23 -6.14
N ALA A 72 21.13 11.23 -5.27
CA ALA A 72 21.27 11.02 -3.84
C ALA A 72 20.12 10.15 -3.32
N ALA A 73 20.35 9.47 -2.18
CA ALA A 73 19.34 8.64 -1.55
C ALA A 73 18.11 9.48 -1.17
N CYS A 74 16.92 8.90 -1.33
CA CYS A 74 15.69 9.56 -0.94
C CYS A 74 15.56 9.61 0.59
N ALA A 75 15.09 10.75 1.10
CA ALA A 75 14.77 10.90 2.51
C ALA A 75 13.40 10.25 2.78
N ARG A 76 13.36 9.24 3.67
CA ARG A 76 12.12 8.59 4.10
C ARG A 76 11.73 9.10 5.49
N THR A 77 10.44 9.37 5.66
CA THR A 77 9.85 9.72 6.96
C THR A 77 8.74 8.70 7.26
N SER A 78 8.95 7.87 8.28
CA SER A 78 7.93 6.92 8.73
C SER A 78 6.71 7.67 9.28
N LEU A 79 5.53 7.27 8.83
CA LEU A 79 4.24 7.73 9.32
C LEU A 79 3.71 6.75 10.36
N GLU A 80 3.77 5.45 10.07
CA GLU A 80 3.34 4.40 10.98
C GLU A 80 4.02 3.06 10.65
N ASP A 81 4.43 2.32 11.67
CA ASP A 81 4.92 0.95 11.58
C ASP A 81 4.00 0.05 12.43
N PHE A 82 3.51 -1.05 11.86
CA PHE A 82 2.59 -1.96 12.57
C PHE A 82 2.66 -3.39 12.02
N THR A 83 2.10 -4.34 12.77
CA THR A 83 2.06 -5.75 12.38
C THR A 83 0.64 -6.28 12.41
N LEU A 84 0.29 -7.09 11.41
CA LEU A 84 -1.00 -7.79 11.35
C LEU A 84 -0.81 -9.30 11.27
N ALA A 85 -1.51 -10.05 12.11
CA ALA A 85 -1.70 -11.48 11.88
C ALA A 85 -2.62 -11.70 10.66
N PRO A 86 -2.52 -12.84 9.96
CA PRO A 86 -3.48 -13.23 8.93
C PRO A 86 -4.93 -13.10 9.39
N GLY A 87 -5.78 -12.52 8.52
CA GLY A 87 -7.17 -12.20 8.80
C GLY A 87 -7.39 -10.94 9.63
N LYS A 88 -6.33 -10.25 10.07
CA LYS A 88 -6.43 -8.96 10.77
C LYS A 88 -6.29 -7.79 9.80
N THR A 89 -6.82 -6.66 10.24
CA THR A 89 -6.88 -5.44 9.44
C THR A 89 -6.55 -4.22 10.27
N HIS A 90 -5.93 -3.23 9.63
CA HIS A 90 -5.63 -1.92 10.21
C HIS A 90 -6.17 -0.82 9.31
N GLU A 91 -6.59 0.30 9.90
CA GLU A 91 -7.06 1.46 9.13
C GLU A 91 -6.32 2.71 9.56
N ILE A 92 -5.80 3.45 8.58
CA ILE A 92 -5.21 4.76 8.80
C ILE A 92 -6.03 5.79 8.02
N ARG A 93 -6.42 6.86 8.72
CA ARG A 93 -7.16 7.99 8.14
C ARG A 93 -6.23 9.19 7.96
N GLY A 94 -6.45 9.96 6.91
CA GLY A 94 -5.74 11.24 6.72
C GLY A 94 -4.27 11.07 6.32
N LEU A 95 -3.91 9.96 5.68
CA LEU A 95 -2.58 9.81 5.09
C LEU A 95 -2.34 10.91 4.04
N PRO A 96 -1.13 11.48 3.98
CA PRO A 96 -0.80 12.48 2.98
C PRO A 96 -0.88 11.88 1.58
N ALA A 97 -1.22 12.73 0.60
CA ALA A 97 -1.18 12.33 -0.80
C ALA A 97 0.25 11.87 -1.17
N GLY A 98 0.36 10.74 -1.87
CA GLY A 98 1.66 10.19 -2.26
C GLY A 98 2.42 9.48 -1.13
N TYR A 99 1.75 9.11 -0.03
CA TYR A 99 2.32 8.14 0.90
C TYR A 99 2.71 6.85 0.17
N ARG A 100 3.74 6.17 0.67
CA ARG A 100 4.15 4.85 0.23
C ARG A 100 3.93 3.84 1.35
N GLU A 101 3.74 2.61 0.95
CA GLU A 101 3.66 1.47 1.86
C GLU A 101 4.66 0.39 1.45
N CYS A 102 5.12 -0.33 2.44
CA CYS A 102 5.83 -1.57 2.26
C CYS A 102 5.30 -2.60 3.26
N VAL A 103 5.32 -3.87 2.85
CA VAL A 103 4.99 -4.99 3.71
C VAL A 103 5.93 -6.16 3.46
N GLY A 104 6.37 -6.80 4.55
CA GLY A 104 7.25 -7.95 4.54
C GLY A 104 6.78 -9.06 5.48
N ALA A 105 7.23 -10.29 5.24
CA ALA A 105 7.04 -11.40 6.17
C ALA A 105 7.90 -11.25 7.44
N LEU A 106 9.01 -10.50 7.37
CA LEU A 106 9.87 -10.17 8.51
C LEU A 106 10.00 -8.65 8.60
N ALA A 107 10.35 -8.13 9.78
CA ALA A 107 10.40 -6.68 10.04
C ALA A 107 11.29 -5.88 9.05
N ASP A 108 12.37 -6.50 8.55
CA ASP A 108 13.31 -5.87 7.62
C ASP A 108 13.26 -6.47 6.19
N ALA A 109 12.46 -7.52 5.98
CA ALA A 109 12.35 -8.16 4.67
C ALA A 109 11.54 -7.28 3.72
N GLY A 110 12.20 -6.69 2.73
CA GLY A 110 11.55 -5.96 1.63
C GLY A 110 11.26 -4.48 1.89
N CYS A 111 11.49 -3.96 3.10
CA CYS A 111 11.19 -2.56 3.48
C CYS A 111 12.42 -1.70 3.81
N GLY A 112 13.63 -2.19 3.48
CA GLY A 112 14.91 -1.48 3.59
C GLY A 112 15.29 -0.74 2.32
#